data_AF-M2PI75-F1
#
_entry.id   AF-M2PI75-F1
#
_cell.length_a   1.000
_cell.length_b   1.000
_cell.length_c   1.000
_cell.angle_alpha   90.00
_cell.angle_beta   90.00
_cell.angle_gamma   90.00
#
_symmetry.space_group_name_H-M   'P 1'
#
loop_
_entity.id
_entity.type
_entity.pdbx_description
1 polymer ?
#
loop_
_entity_poly.entity_id
_entity_poly.type
_entity_poly.pdbx_seq_one_letter_code
_entity_poly.pdbx_strand_id
1 'polypeptide(L)' 'LLQGLDLSDIKIVIQWKVPSSLNTLWQHFSRAARGNRFQGFVILIAEKALWDSNI' A
#
# COMPACT_ATOMS: atom_id res chain seq x y z
N LEU A 1 2.99 15.98 -6.87
CA LEU A 1 3.14 16.81 -5.64
C LEU A 1 3.12 16.00 -4.33
N LEU A 2 3.47 14.70 -4.32
CA LEU A 2 3.51 13.92 -3.08
C LEU A 2 4.90 13.32 -2.87
N GLN A 3 5.87 14.21 -2.62
CA GLN A 3 7.08 13.82 -1.90
C GLN A 3 6.82 14.06 -0.40
N GLY A 4 6.80 12.97 0.38
CA GLY A 4 7.22 12.98 1.78
C GLY A 4 6.34 13.66 2.82
N LEU A 5 5.01 13.45 2.83
CA LEU A 5 4.26 13.65 4.08
C LEU A 5 4.41 12.37 4.93
N ASP A 6 5.22 12.44 5.99
CA ASP A 6 5.38 11.36 6.95
C ASP A 6 4.18 11.32 7.89
N LEU A 7 3.12 10.70 7.40
CA LEU A 7 1.92 10.43 8.18
C LEU A 7 2.21 9.25 9.12
N SER A 8 2.50 9.55 10.38
CA SER A 8 2.52 8.54 11.45
C SER A 8 1.12 7.96 11.65
N ASP A 9 1.07 6.72 12.11
CA ASP A 9 -0.15 6.07 12.64
C ASP A 9 -1.27 5.84 11.60
N ILE A 10 -0.94 5.63 10.33
CA ILE A 10 -1.94 5.21 9.33
C ILE A 10 -2.46 3.82 9.69
N LYS A 11 -3.69 3.73 10.20
CA LYS A 11 -4.30 2.44 10.57
C LYS A 11 -4.82 1.64 9.37
N ILE A 12 -5.19 2.32 8.28
CA ILE A 12 -5.76 1.70 7.08
C ILE A 12 -5.16 2.33 5.83
N VAL A 13 -4.58 1.52 4.95
CA VAL A 13 -4.18 1.91 3.60
C VAL A 13 -5.12 1.23 2.61
N ILE A 14 -5.80 2.03 1.80
CA ILE A 14 -6.60 1.53 0.69
C ILE A 14 -5.83 1.84 -0.60
N GLN A 15 -5.30 0.80 -1.23
CA GLN A 15 -4.65 0.89 -2.53
C GLN A 15 -5.69 0.61 -3.62
N TRP A 16 -6.03 1.63 -4.39
CA TRP A 16 -6.84 1.50 -5.60
C TRP A 16 -5.94 1.23 -6.80
N LYS A 17 -6.31 0.23 -7.61
CA LYS A 17 -5.52 -0.31 -8.72
C LYS A 17 -4.20 -0.92 -8.30
N VAL A 18 -3.80 -1.93 -9.05
CA VAL A 18 -2.52 -2.58 -8.89
C VAL A 18 -1.39 -1.65 -9.38
N PRO A 19 -0.36 -1.40 -8.56
CA PRO A 19 0.86 -0.72 -9.01
C PRO A 19 1.61 -1.53 -10.08
N SER A 20 2.50 -0.88 -10.81
CA SER A 20 3.31 -1.53 -11.85
C SER A 20 4.33 -2.55 -11.34
N SER A 21 4.53 -2.68 -10.03
CA SER A 21 5.39 -3.70 -9.43
C SER A 21 5.01 -4.03 -7.99
N LEU A 22 5.31 -5.26 -7.58
CA LEU A 22 5.19 -5.69 -6.18
C LEU A 22 6.00 -4.81 -5.20
N ASN A 23 7.18 -4.32 -5.62
CA ASN A 23 8.01 -3.44 -4.79
C ASN A 23 7.29 -2.12 -4.48
N THR A 24 6.64 -1.52 -5.48
CA THR A 24 5.84 -0.30 -5.27
C THR A 24 4.64 -0.57 -4.36
N LEU A 25 3.98 -1.71 -4.54
CA LEU A 25 2.89 -2.15 -3.68
C LEU A 25 3.35 -2.27 -2.22
N TRP A 26 4.48 -2.95 -1.99
CA TRP A 26 5.05 -3.15 -0.67
C TRP A 26 5.40 -1.84 0.03
N GLN A 27 5.94 -0.87 -0.71
CA GLN A 27 6.25 0.47 -0.18
C GLN A 27 4.99 1.23 0.25
N HIS A 28 3.87 1.06 -0.47
CA HIS A 28 2.59 1.68 -0.10
C HIS A 28 2.01 1.00 1.15
N PHE A 29 2.08 -0.32 1.21
CA PHE A 29 1.56 -1.10 2.34
C PHE A 29 2.33 -0.85 3.62
N SER A 30 3.65 -0.70 3.50
CA SER A 30 4.54 -0.38 4.62
C SER A 30 4.21 0.97 5.29
N ARG A 31 3.39 1.83 4.66
CA ARG A 31 2.88 3.06 5.28
C ARG A 31 1.88 2.78 6.39
N ALA A 32 1.13 1.67 6.32
CA ALA A 32 0.11 1.31 7.32
C ALA A 32 0.71 0.90 8.68
N ALA A 33 2.01 0.62 8.75
CA ALA A 33 2.67 0.08 9.93
C ALA A 33 3.89 0.91 10.37
N ARG A 34 3.91 2.21 10.05
CA ARG A 34 4.97 3.11 10.52
C ARG A 34 4.75 3.46 11.99
N GLY A 35 5.31 2.64 12.88
CA GLY A 35 5.33 2.89 14.32
C GLY A 35 5.61 1.62 15.14
N ASN A 36 6.30 1.77 16.27
CA ASN A 36 6.59 0.64 17.15
C ASN A 36 5.28 0.13 17.78
N ARG A 37 4.95 -1.16 17.60
CA ARG A 37 3.69 -1.82 18.05
C ARG A 37 2.40 -1.40 17.32
N PHE A 38 2.48 -0.79 16.15
CA PHE A 38 1.29 -0.52 15.34
C PHE A 38 1.02 -1.65 14.33
N GLN A 39 -0.21 -2.16 14.34
CA GLN A 39 -0.74 -3.03 13.29
C GLN A 39 -1.64 -2.18 12.39
N GLY A 40 -1.38 -2.22 11.09
CA GLY A 40 -2.18 -1.55 10.07
C GLY A 40 -2.90 -2.55 9.19
N PHE A 41 -4.09 -2.18 8.73
CA PHE A 41 -4.82 -2.92 7.71
C PHE A 41 -4.53 -2.35 6.34
N VAL A 42 -4.41 -3.25 5.37
CA VAL A 42 -4.19 -2.87 3.98
C VAL A 42 -5.23 -3.57 3.12
N ILE A 43 -5.91 -2.78 2.29
CA ILE A 43 -6.90 -3.28 1.34
C ILE A 43 -6.40 -2.91 -0.07
N LEU A 44 -6.15 -3.93 -0.88
CA LEU A 44 -5.88 -3.76 -2.31
C LEU A 44 -7.17 -4.02 -3.09
N ILE A 45 -7.58 -3.02 -3.87
CA ILE A 45 -8.67 -3.18 -4.83
C ILE A 45 -8.03 -3.29 -6.22
N ALA A 46 -8.06 -4.50 -6.76
CA ALA A 46 -7.46 -4.87 -8.03
C ALA A 46 -8.52 -5.40 -9.00
N GLU A 47 -8.38 -5.06 -10.28
CA GLU A 47 -9.11 -5.74 -11.34
C GLU A 47 -8.48 -7.13 -11.53
N LYS A 48 -9.30 -8.18 -11.58
CA LYS A 48 -8.83 -9.57 -11.67
C LYS A 48 -7.82 -9.79 -12.80
N ALA A 49 -8.09 -9.20 -13.96
CA ALA A 49 -7.22 -9.33 -15.15
C ALA A 49 -5.80 -8.77 -14.94
N LEU A 50 -5.63 -7.79 -14.05
CA LEU A 50 -4.34 -7.16 -13.75
C LEU A 50 -3.57 -7.88 -12.64
N TRP A 51 -4.25 -8.69 -11.82
CA TRP A 51 -3.59 -9.48 -10.77
C TRP A 51 -2.82 -10.67 -11.34
N ASP A 52 -3.41 -11.36 -12.32
CA ASP A 52 -2.84 -12.57 -12.90
C ASP A 52 -1.71 -12.25 -13.91
N SER A 53 -1.61 -11.00 -14.38
CA SER A 53 -0.56 -10.53 -15.28
C SER A 53 0.66 -10.01 -14.51
N ASN A 54 1.49 -10.93 -13.99
CA ASN A 54 2.85 -10.68 -13.45
C ASN A 54 3.07 -9.31 -12.75
N ILE A 55 2.57 -9.18 -11.52
CA ILE A 55 2.88 -8.08 -10.59
C ILE A 55 4.23 -8.30 -9.88
#